data_AF-T1C618-F1
#
_entry.id   AF-T1C618-F1
#
_cell.length_a   1.000
_cell.length_b   1.000
_cell.length_c   1.000
_cell.angle_alpha   90.00
_cell.angle_beta   90.00
_cell.angle_gamma   90.00
#
_symmetry.space_group_name_H-M   'P 1'
#
loop_
_entity.id
_entity.type
_entity.pdbx_description
1 polymer ?
#
loop_
_entity_poly.entity_id
_entity_poly.type
_entity_poly.pdbx_seq_one_letter_code
_entity_poly.pdbx_strand_id
1 'polypeptide(L)'
;AVRPIVKLSIEDYKIDDKMLQRIQSGVHGILVAGSPGAGKSTFVQALAEFIAGKGKIVKTMEKPRDLELIKEITQYSSLEGSMEKTGDILLLVRADYTVFDEMRITSDFLVYADLRLAGVGMIGVVHATRPVDAMQRFIGRVELGLIPQIIDTILFISAGKIDTVLTTEYVVKVPAGMNQEDLARPVIIVKDFYEQKPLYEAYSFGEQVVVVPVDAEEDEEAARFNSERIRDEITSFLGIRNVDVSMVGKKRALVKVSEENIPRLIGRKGSTISEIEKKLNVHLDVEPASSSIPARNKAEIEIKNQVIHIFVDSPNRNVKLYVDGILILQAKSSSKGVIRIKMISDTGQELYRAIKGGKVVEYMLFD
;
A
#
# COMPACT_ATOMS: atom_id res chain seq x y z
N ALA A 1 -7.04 -44.93 -17.16
CA ALA A 1 -5.93 -44.85 -16.18
C ALA A 1 -5.53 -43.40 -16.05
N VAL A 2 -5.70 -42.80 -14.87
CA VAL A 2 -5.21 -41.44 -14.59
C VAL A 2 -3.69 -41.50 -14.58
N ARG A 3 -3.00 -40.62 -15.31
CA ARG A 3 -1.53 -40.59 -15.33
C ARG A 3 -1.03 -40.36 -13.89
N PRO A 4 0.03 -41.05 -13.44
CA PRO A 4 0.64 -40.74 -12.16
C PRO A 4 1.02 -39.26 -12.15
N ILE A 5 0.52 -38.51 -11.16
CA ILE A 5 1.00 -37.15 -10.93
C ILE A 5 2.46 -37.32 -10.51
N VAL A 6 3.38 -36.77 -11.31
CA VAL A 6 4.79 -36.80 -10.98
C VAL A 6 4.95 -36.04 -9.66
N LYS A 7 5.38 -36.76 -8.61
CA LYS A 7 5.67 -36.15 -7.32
C LYS A 7 6.95 -35.34 -7.45
N LEU A 8 6.84 -34.02 -7.32
CA LEU A 8 7.98 -33.12 -7.40
C LEU A 8 8.69 -33.04 -6.04
N SER A 9 10.00 -33.07 -6.09
CA SER A 9 10.89 -32.78 -4.96
C SER A 9 11.14 -31.29 -4.85
N ILE A 10 11.73 -30.82 -3.74
CA ILE A 10 12.02 -29.38 -3.59
C ILE A 10 13.11 -28.93 -4.57
N GLU A 11 14.01 -29.85 -4.93
CA GLU A 11 15.12 -29.65 -5.86
C GLU A 11 14.62 -29.33 -7.28
N ASP A 12 13.47 -29.88 -7.67
CA ASP A 12 12.84 -29.63 -8.98
C ASP A 12 12.41 -28.18 -9.17
N TYR A 13 12.16 -27.45 -8.07
CA TYR A 13 11.81 -26.02 -8.09
C TYR A 13 13.03 -25.11 -8.25
N LYS A 14 14.25 -25.66 -8.24
CA LYS A 14 15.52 -24.92 -8.41
C LYS A 14 15.63 -23.71 -7.47
N ILE A 15 15.25 -23.92 -6.22
CA ILE A 15 15.35 -22.90 -5.18
C ILE A 15 16.83 -22.60 -4.92
N ASP A 16 17.19 -21.32 -4.86
CA ASP A 16 18.54 -20.89 -4.54
C ASP A 16 18.97 -21.31 -3.13
N ASP A 17 20.25 -21.63 -2.97
CA ASP A 17 20.82 -22.08 -1.69
C ASP A 17 20.58 -21.08 -0.55
N LYS A 18 20.57 -19.77 -0.82
CA LYS A 18 20.27 -18.75 0.20
C LYS A 18 18.86 -18.90 0.74
N MET A 19 17.89 -19.21 -0.13
CA MET A 19 16.50 -19.37 0.25
C MET A 19 16.29 -20.70 0.99
N LEU A 20 16.97 -21.78 0.57
CA LEU A 20 16.97 -23.05 1.30
C LEU A 20 17.61 -22.91 2.69
N GLN A 21 18.74 -22.20 2.79
CA GLN A 21 19.37 -21.90 4.08
C GLN A 21 18.45 -21.07 4.97
N ARG A 22 17.75 -20.07 4.41
CA ARG A 22 16.75 -19.30 5.16
C ARG A 22 15.72 -20.24 5.79
N ILE A 23 15.04 -21.07 4.99
CA ILE A 23 14.02 -22.02 5.48
C ILE A 23 14.56 -22.93 6.60
N GLN A 24 15.84 -23.30 6.54
CA GLN A 24 16.48 -24.17 7.53
C GLN A 24 16.93 -23.45 8.82
N SER A 25 17.34 -22.18 8.70
CA SER A 25 18.07 -21.45 9.75
C SER A 25 17.22 -21.03 10.95
N GLY A 26 15.90 -21.14 10.87
CA GLY A 26 15.01 -20.70 11.94
C GLY A 26 13.60 -21.24 11.82
N VAL A 27 12.75 -20.71 12.69
CA VAL A 27 11.30 -20.89 12.65
C VAL A 27 10.73 -19.74 11.84
N HIS A 28 10.16 -20.04 10.68
CA HIS A 28 9.67 -19.04 9.73
C HIS A 28 8.14 -19.05 9.62
N GLY A 29 7.58 -17.85 9.41
CA GLY A 29 6.22 -17.65 8.94
C GLY A 29 6.22 -17.48 7.43
N ILE A 30 5.97 -18.59 6.73
CA ILE A 30 5.96 -18.64 5.27
C ILE A 30 4.50 -18.61 4.80
N LEU A 31 4.19 -17.71 3.87
CA LEU A 31 2.97 -17.78 3.08
C LEU A 31 3.29 -18.28 1.67
N VAL A 32 2.59 -19.30 1.23
CA VAL A 32 2.61 -19.78 -0.16
C VAL A 32 1.36 -19.23 -0.86
N ALA A 33 1.59 -18.27 -1.74
CA ALA A 33 0.55 -17.50 -2.42
C ALA A 33 0.50 -17.82 -3.92
N GLY A 34 -0.62 -17.50 -4.56
CA GLY A 34 -0.81 -17.72 -6.00
C GLY A 34 -2.24 -18.05 -6.38
N SER A 35 -2.57 -17.85 -7.65
CA SER A 35 -3.91 -18.11 -8.20
C SER A 35 -4.37 -19.56 -7.97
N PRO A 36 -5.68 -19.83 -7.93
CA PRO A 36 -6.19 -21.21 -7.95
C PRO A 36 -5.57 -22.02 -9.10
N GLY A 37 -5.19 -23.28 -8.84
CA GLY A 37 -4.54 -24.12 -9.85
C GLY A 37 -3.07 -23.80 -10.14
N ALA A 38 -2.44 -22.81 -9.50
CA ALA A 38 -1.05 -22.45 -9.77
C ALA A 38 0.01 -23.49 -9.34
N GLY A 39 -0.37 -24.58 -8.67
CA GLY A 39 0.55 -25.61 -8.17
C GLY A 39 1.03 -25.42 -6.72
N LYS A 40 0.35 -24.58 -5.93
CA LYS A 40 0.70 -24.31 -4.52
C LYS A 40 0.77 -25.56 -3.65
N SER A 41 -0.27 -26.39 -3.65
CA SER A 41 -0.32 -27.58 -2.80
C SER A 41 0.77 -28.59 -3.18
N THR A 42 1.12 -28.71 -4.47
CA THR A 42 2.26 -29.53 -4.93
C THR A 42 3.59 -29.01 -4.40
N PHE A 43 3.79 -27.69 -4.43
CA PHE A 43 4.98 -27.05 -3.87
C PHE A 43 5.07 -27.24 -2.35
N VAL A 44 3.95 -27.05 -1.65
CA VAL A 44 3.88 -27.18 -0.19
C VAL A 44 4.15 -28.60 0.26
N GLN A 45 3.72 -29.61 -0.50
CA GLN A 45 4.09 -31.01 -0.25
C GLN A 45 5.61 -31.21 -0.34
N ALA A 46 6.24 -30.75 -1.42
CA ALA A 46 7.68 -30.83 -1.60
C ALA A 46 8.45 -30.14 -0.47
N LEU A 47 7.98 -28.96 -0.06
CA LEU A 47 8.58 -28.18 1.03
C LEU A 47 8.42 -28.88 2.39
N ALA A 48 7.24 -29.43 2.68
CA ALA A 48 6.97 -30.16 3.92
C ALA A 48 7.86 -31.41 4.03
N GLU A 49 8.00 -32.16 2.94
CA GLU A 49 8.84 -33.36 2.89
C GLU A 49 10.32 -33.04 2.99
N PHE A 50 10.77 -31.96 2.37
CA PHE A 50 12.14 -31.48 2.53
C PHE A 50 12.44 -31.13 3.99
N ILE A 51 11.56 -30.38 4.65
CA ILE A 51 11.74 -29.99 6.06
C ILE A 51 11.73 -31.23 6.96
N ALA A 52 10.80 -32.17 6.73
CA ALA A 52 10.75 -33.43 7.45
C ALA A 52 12.03 -34.28 7.23
N GLY A 53 12.55 -34.32 5.99
CA GLY A 53 13.79 -34.99 5.63
C GLY A 53 15.04 -34.40 6.30
N LYS A 54 14.97 -33.17 6.84
CA LYS A 54 16.00 -32.57 7.69
C LYS A 54 15.83 -32.88 9.19
N GLY A 55 14.93 -33.81 9.54
CA GLY A 55 14.71 -34.25 10.91
C GLY A 55 13.78 -33.35 11.73
N LYS A 56 13.04 -32.45 11.08
CA LYS A 56 12.04 -31.59 11.74
C LYS A 56 10.69 -32.31 11.84
N ILE A 57 9.97 -32.09 12.93
CA ILE A 57 8.63 -32.62 13.14
C ILE A 57 7.63 -31.73 12.38
N VAL A 58 7.14 -32.23 11.25
CA VAL A 58 6.16 -31.53 10.42
C VAL A 58 4.76 -32.12 10.63
N LYS A 59 3.77 -31.25 10.77
CA LYS A 59 2.35 -31.60 10.83
C LYS A 59 1.56 -30.78 9.81
N THR A 60 0.37 -31.25 9.42
CA THR A 60 -0.52 -30.48 8.54
C THR A 60 -1.89 -30.25 9.15
N MET A 61 -2.53 -29.16 8.73
CA MET A 61 -3.92 -28.79 8.97
C MET A 61 -4.57 -28.55 7.60
N GLU A 62 -5.56 -29.36 7.25
CA GLU A 62 -6.16 -29.32 5.90
C GLU A 62 -7.61 -29.82 5.89
N LYS A 63 -8.44 -29.23 5.03
CA LYS A 63 -9.83 -29.61 4.86
C LYS A 63 -10.30 -29.33 3.43
N PRO A 64 -10.55 -30.37 2.60
CA PRO A 64 -10.32 -31.80 2.85
C PRO A 64 -8.82 -32.19 2.93
N ARG A 65 -8.52 -33.45 3.27
CA ARG A 65 -7.14 -33.97 3.32
C ARG A 65 -6.65 -34.37 1.94
N ASP A 66 -6.12 -33.39 1.21
CA ASP A 66 -5.76 -33.51 -0.20
C ASP A 66 -4.24 -33.62 -0.42
N LEU A 67 -3.41 -33.34 0.59
CA LEU A 67 -1.95 -33.46 0.48
C LEU A 67 -1.51 -34.94 0.47
N GLU A 68 -0.68 -35.33 -0.50
CA GLU A 68 -0.09 -36.67 -0.63
C GLU A 68 1.32 -36.69 -0.02
N LEU A 69 1.40 -36.92 1.29
CA LEU A 69 2.64 -36.81 2.06
C LEU A 69 3.21 -38.17 2.48
N ILE A 70 4.51 -38.22 2.77
CA ILE A 70 5.15 -39.36 3.44
C ILE A 70 4.57 -39.62 4.84
N LYS A 71 4.69 -40.86 5.32
CA LYS A 71 4.04 -41.33 6.56
C LYS A 71 4.53 -40.63 7.82
N GLU A 72 5.74 -40.08 7.78
CA GLU A 72 6.39 -39.35 8.87
C GLU A 72 5.66 -38.03 9.17
N ILE A 73 4.96 -37.46 8.19
CA ILE A 73 4.21 -36.22 8.35
C ILE A 73 2.79 -36.53 8.82
N THR A 74 2.46 -36.10 10.04
CA THR A 74 1.11 -36.32 10.59
C THR A 74 0.14 -35.28 10.06
N GLN A 75 -0.95 -35.72 9.44
CA GLN A 75 -1.98 -34.83 8.90
C GLN A 75 -3.22 -34.77 9.78
N TYR A 76 -3.66 -33.54 10.08
CA TYR A 76 -4.85 -33.25 10.85
C TYR A 76 -5.89 -32.56 9.96
N SER A 77 -7.16 -32.92 10.16
CA SER A 77 -8.28 -32.16 9.61
C SER A 77 -8.97 -31.38 10.73
N SER A 78 -10.07 -30.69 10.41
CA SER A 78 -10.83 -29.94 11.41
C SER A 78 -11.38 -30.86 12.51
N LEU A 79 -10.95 -30.63 13.76
CA LEU A 79 -11.44 -31.38 14.91
C LEU A 79 -12.82 -30.85 15.31
N GLU A 80 -13.81 -31.73 15.36
CA GLU A 80 -15.21 -31.34 15.63
C GLU A 80 -15.70 -30.21 14.69
N GLY A 81 -15.18 -30.19 13.45
CA GLY A 81 -15.51 -29.19 12.45
C GLY A 81 -14.77 -27.85 12.57
N SER A 82 -13.94 -27.63 13.60
CA SER A 82 -13.17 -26.40 13.80
C SER A 82 -11.66 -26.59 13.59
N MET A 83 -11.03 -25.65 12.87
CA MET A 83 -9.57 -25.59 12.75
C MET A 83 -8.90 -25.01 13.99
N GLU A 84 -9.60 -24.18 14.75
CA GLU A 84 -9.08 -23.59 16.01
C GLU A 84 -8.75 -24.70 17.01
N LYS A 85 -9.68 -25.66 17.19
CA LYS A 85 -9.47 -26.83 18.05
C LYS A 85 -8.29 -27.69 17.60
N THR A 86 -8.09 -27.82 16.29
CA THR A 86 -6.92 -28.52 15.74
C THR A 86 -5.64 -27.74 16.07
N GLY A 87 -5.67 -26.40 15.97
CA GLY A 87 -4.57 -25.52 16.39
C GLY A 87 -4.22 -25.69 17.87
N ASP A 88 -5.20 -25.76 18.76
CA ASP A 88 -4.99 -25.98 20.20
C ASP A 88 -4.24 -27.29 20.48
N ILE A 89 -4.59 -28.37 19.78
CA ILE A 89 -3.86 -29.64 19.89
C ILE A 89 -2.43 -29.48 19.38
N LEU A 90 -2.24 -28.75 18.27
CA LEU A 90 -0.91 -28.54 17.68
C LEU A 90 0.03 -27.77 18.60
N LEU A 91 -0.50 -26.83 19.40
CA LEU A 91 0.26 -26.17 20.46
C LEU A 91 0.75 -27.15 21.53
N LEU A 92 -0.03 -28.17 21.86
CA LEU A 92 0.34 -29.18 22.87
C LEU A 92 1.38 -30.18 22.36
N VAL A 93 1.28 -30.59 21.09
CA VAL A 93 2.18 -31.60 20.50
C VAL A 93 3.49 -31.01 19.97
N ARG A 94 3.68 -29.68 20.07
CA ARG A 94 4.91 -28.94 19.73
C ARG A 94 5.56 -29.40 18.42
N ALA A 95 4.87 -29.19 17.30
CA ALA A 95 5.50 -29.35 16.00
C ALA A 95 6.62 -28.33 15.80
N ASP A 96 7.67 -28.70 15.05
CA ASP A 96 8.64 -27.71 14.56
C ASP A 96 7.99 -26.85 13.47
N TYR A 97 7.22 -27.49 12.58
CA TYR A 97 6.50 -26.84 11.49
C TYR A 97 5.08 -27.39 11.32
N THR A 98 4.14 -26.48 11.04
CA THR A 98 2.77 -26.79 10.65
C THR A 98 2.46 -26.21 9.28
N VAL A 99 2.02 -27.06 8.37
CA VAL A 99 1.44 -26.66 7.09
C VAL A 99 -0.04 -26.43 7.29
N PHE A 100 -0.53 -25.23 7.00
CA PHE A 100 -1.95 -24.93 6.94
C PHE A 100 -2.35 -24.81 5.46
N ASP A 101 -2.87 -25.89 4.89
CA ASP A 101 -3.35 -25.87 3.52
C ASP A 101 -4.73 -25.21 3.47
N GLU A 102 -4.86 -24.25 2.55
CA GLU A 102 -6.09 -23.53 2.26
C GLU A 102 -6.65 -22.63 3.38
N MET A 103 -5.95 -21.54 3.69
CA MET A 103 -6.46 -20.48 4.58
C MET A 103 -7.44 -19.56 3.85
N ARG A 104 -8.69 -19.46 4.34
CA ARG A 104 -9.77 -18.74 3.66
C ARG A 104 -10.53 -17.78 4.56
N ILE A 105 -10.91 -18.22 5.76
CA ILE A 105 -11.75 -17.44 6.67
C ILE A 105 -10.91 -16.82 7.79
N THR A 106 -11.44 -15.79 8.47
CA THR A 106 -10.69 -15.03 9.48
C THR A 106 -10.10 -15.91 10.58
N SER A 107 -10.82 -16.93 11.05
CA SER A 107 -10.31 -17.87 12.05
C SER A 107 -9.03 -18.58 11.59
N ASP A 108 -8.89 -18.91 10.31
CA ASP A 108 -7.69 -19.59 9.80
C ASP A 108 -6.45 -18.70 9.95
N PHE A 109 -6.59 -17.40 9.65
CA PHE A 109 -5.51 -16.42 9.78
C PHE A 109 -5.13 -16.19 11.24
N LEU A 110 -6.10 -16.20 12.16
CA LEU A 110 -5.85 -16.09 13.60
C LEU A 110 -5.13 -17.33 14.14
N VAL A 111 -5.58 -18.53 13.78
CA VAL A 111 -4.91 -19.79 14.16
C VAL A 111 -3.48 -19.84 13.65
N TYR A 112 -3.24 -19.40 12.40
CA TYR A 112 -1.89 -19.28 11.86
C TYR A 112 -1.03 -18.33 12.71
N ALA A 113 -1.57 -17.16 13.05
CA ALA A 113 -0.86 -16.17 13.85
C ALA A 113 -0.55 -16.70 15.26
N ASP A 114 -1.50 -17.33 15.92
CA ASP A 114 -1.36 -17.87 17.27
C ASP A 114 -0.28 -18.96 17.33
N LEU A 115 -0.33 -19.92 16.39
CA LEU A 115 0.71 -20.96 16.28
C LEU A 115 2.09 -20.35 16.03
N ARG A 116 2.16 -19.35 15.15
CA ARG A 116 3.43 -18.70 14.81
C ARG A 116 4.01 -17.93 15.99
N LEU A 117 3.19 -17.18 16.72
CA LEU A 117 3.58 -16.43 17.91
C LEU A 117 3.96 -17.36 19.07
N ALA A 118 3.39 -18.57 19.13
CA ALA A 118 3.80 -19.62 20.06
C ALA A 118 5.14 -20.29 19.68
N GLY A 119 5.78 -19.88 18.58
CA GLY A 119 7.09 -20.38 18.15
C GLY A 119 7.04 -21.61 17.24
N VAL A 120 5.88 -21.94 16.69
CA VAL A 120 5.75 -23.00 15.66
C VAL A 120 6.05 -22.40 14.27
N GLY A 121 6.81 -23.12 13.45
CA GLY A 121 7.07 -22.73 12.07
C GLY A 121 5.81 -22.91 11.25
N MET A 122 5.43 -21.93 10.44
CA MET A 122 4.15 -21.97 9.74
C MET A 122 4.33 -21.88 8.24
N ILE A 123 3.64 -22.75 7.51
CA ILE A 123 3.54 -22.70 6.04
C ILE A 123 2.05 -22.58 5.70
N GLY A 124 1.61 -21.38 5.35
CA GLY A 124 0.20 -21.07 5.13
C GLY A 124 -0.10 -20.92 3.65
N VAL A 125 -1.10 -21.63 3.15
CA VAL A 125 -1.45 -21.59 1.72
C VAL A 125 -2.62 -20.65 1.50
N VAL A 126 -2.41 -19.63 0.66
CA VAL A 126 -3.38 -18.56 0.43
C VAL A 126 -3.62 -18.38 -1.07
N HIS A 127 -4.88 -18.12 -1.46
CA HIS A 127 -5.18 -17.65 -2.81
C HIS A 127 -4.93 -16.16 -2.93
N ALA A 128 -4.04 -15.77 -3.83
CA ALA A 128 -3.74 -14.37 -4.10
C ALA A 128 -3.35 -14.20 -5.56
N THR A 129 -3.79 -13.11 -6.18
CA THR A 129 -3.42 -12.76 -7.56
C THR A 129 -2.12 -11.97 -7.61
N ARG A 130 -1.75 -11.28 -6.52
CA ARG A 130 -0.44 -10.64 -6.34
C ARG A 130 0.21 -11.13 -5.04
N PRO A 131 1.55 -11.14 -4.96
CA PRO A 131 2.25 -11.55 -3.74
C PRO A 131 1.84 -10.75 -2.50
N VAL A 132 1.75 -9.41 -2.61
CA VAL A 132 1.43 -8.51 -1.49
C VAL A 132 0.03 -8.75 -0.91
N ASP A 133 -0.92 -9.20 -1.74
CA ASP A 133 -2.30 -9.47 -1.32
C ASP A 133 -2.36 -10.61 -0.28
N ALA A 134 -1.36 -11.50 -0.25
CA ALA A 134 -1.26 -12.57 0.74
C ALA A 134 -1.05 -12.00 2.16
N MET A 135 -0.14 -11.04 2.32
CA MET A 135 0.08 -10.35 3.59
C MET A 135 -1.11 -9.46 3.96
N GLN A 136 -1.74 -8.80 2.98
CA GLN A 136 -2.91 -7.94 3.22
C GLN A 136 -4.08 -8.71 3.86
N ARG A 137 -4.18 -10.03 3.67
CA ARG A 137 -5.17 -10.83 4.37
C ARG A 137 -5.00 -10.86 5.88
N PHE A 138 -3.84 -10.51 6.42
CA PHE A 138 -3.64 -10.43 7.87
C PHE A 138 -3.93 -9.03 8.41
N ILE A 139 -3.92 -8.00 7.55
CA ILE A 139 -4.22 -6.62 7.94
C ILE A 139 -5.66 -6.53 8.47
N GLY A 140 -5.81 -5.90 9.64
CA GLY A 140 -7.10 -5.80 10.33
C GLY A 140 -7.53 -7.06 11.07
N ARG A 141 -6.80 -8.17 10.93
CA ARG A 141 -6.97 -9.40 11.73
C ARG A 141 -5.94 -9.50 12.85
N VAL A 142 -4.72 -9.00 12.58
CA VAL A 142 -3.64 -8.88 13.56
C VAL A 142 -3.09 -7.47 13.56
N GLU A 143 -2.41 -7.10 14.66
CA GLU A 143 -1.72 -5.82 14.75
C GLU A 143 -0.62 -5.71 13.69
N LEU A 144 -0.56 -4.55 13.03
CA LEU A 144 0.39 -4.32 11.94
C LEU A 144 1.84 -4.61 12.36
N GLY A 145 2.24 -4.17 13.56
CA GLY A 145 3.60 -4.38 14.07
C GLY A 145 3.99 -5.84 14.27
N LEU A 146 3.03 -6.76 14.37
CA LEU A 146 3.28 -8.20 14.53
C LEU A 146 3.44 -8.94 13.20
N ILE A 147 3.03 -8.32 12.09
CA ILE A 147 3.04 -8.97 10.77
C ILE A 147 4.43 -9.54 10.42
N PRO A 148 5.57 -8.84 10.61
CA PRO A 148 6.87 -9.43 10.26
C PRO A 148 7.30 -10.60 11.15
N GLN A 149 6.72 -10.73 12.35
CA GLN A 149 6.95 -11.88 13.22
C GLN A 149 6.07 -13.07 12.82
N ILE A 150 4.87 -12.78 12.30
CA ILE A 150 3.89 -13.79 11.87
C ILE A 150 4.21 -14.28 10.45
N ILE A 151 4.59 -13.39 9.54
CA ILE A 151 4.86 -13.65 8.13
C ILE A 151 6.14 -12.93 7.76
N ASP A 152 7.26 -13.63 7.77
CA ASP A 152 8.55 -13.07 7.36
C ASP A 152 8.85 -13.33 5.88
N THR A 153 8.19 -14.32 5.26
CA THR A 153 8.47 -14.77 3.89
C THR A 153 7.17 -15.03 3.12
N ILE A 154 7.09 -14.56 1.88
CA ILE A 154 5.99 -14.85 0.94
C ILE A 154 6.57 -15.47 -0.32
N LEU A 155 6.12 -16.68 -0.64
CA LEU A 155 6.49 -17.42 -1.84
C LEU A 155 5.31 -17.38 -2.81
N PHE A 156 5.46 -16.68 -3.93
CA PHE A 156 4.45 -16.60 -4.95
C PHE A 156 4.67 -17.68 -6.00
N ILE A 157 3.67 -18.55 -6.17
CA ILE A 157 3.70 -19.66 -7.11
C ILE A 157 2.88 -19.30 -8.35
N SER A 158 3.51 -19.44 -9.51
CA SER A 158 2.89 -19.25 -10.82
C SER A 158 3.29 -20.39 -11.74
N ALA A 159 2.30 -20.98 -12.44
CA ALA A 159 2.51 -22.08 -13.38
C ALA A 159 3.39 -23.23 -12.83
N GLY A 160 3.23 -23.60 -11.55
CA GLY A 160 3.96 -24.67 -10.89
C GLY A 160 5.42 -24.33 -10.54
N LYS A 161 5.79 -23.05 -10.54
CA LYS A 161 7.15 -22.59 -10.19
C LYS A 161 7.08 -21.44 -9.19
N ILE A 162 8.17 -21.24 -8.44
CA ILE A 162 8.34 -20.02 -7.65
C ILE A 162 8.64 -18.89 -8.63
N ASP A 163 7.77 -17.89 -8.65
CA ASP A 163 7.86 -16.73 -9.52
C ASP A 163 8.51 -15.55 -8.77
N THR A 164 8.03 -15.26 -7.57
CA THR A 164 8.50 -14.14 -6.76
C THR A 164 8.68 -14.58 -5.30
N VAL A 165 9.74 -14.10 -4.64
CA VAL A 165 10.00 -14.32 -3.21
C VAL A 165 10.09 -12.97 -2.52
N LEU A 166 9.15 -12.68 -1.62
CA LEU A 166 9.15 -11.45 -0.85
C LEU A 166 9.49 -11.72 0.61
N THR A 167 10.10 -10.73 1.25
CA THR A 167 10.31 -10.71 2.70
C THR A 167 9.69 -9.47 3.31
N THR A 168 9.29 -9.58 4.57
CA THR A 168 8.76 -8.46 5.34
C THR A 168 9.78 -8.03 6.40
N GLU A 169 9.81 -6.75 6.69
CA GLU A 169 10.71 -6.16 7.67
C GLU A 169 9.98 -5.05 8.42
N TYR A 170 10.16 -5.00 9.74
CA TYR A 170 9.68 -3.92 10.57
C TYR A 170 10.73 -2.81 10.63
N VAL A 171 10.34 -1.58 10.28
CA VAL A 171 11.19 -0.39 10.47
C VAL A 171 10.40 0.77 11.05
N VAL A 172 11.08 1.70 11.70
CA VAL A 172 10.51 2.99 12.09
C VAL A 172 11.10 4.06 11.18
N LYS A 173 10.27 4.62 10.29
CA LYS A 173 10.68 5.66 9.34
C LYS A 173 9.51 6.57 8.94
N VAL A 174 9.81 7.61 8.17
CA VAL A 174 8.79 8.37 7.42
C VAL A 174 8.38 7.51 6.22
N PRO A 175 7.09 7.18 6.04
CA PRO A 175 6.63 6.37 4.92
C PRO A 175 6.82 7.05 3.56
N ALA A 176 6.91 6.25 2.50
CA ALA A 176 6.92 6.74 1.13
C ALA A 176 5.66 7.58 0.83
N GLY A 177 5.85 8.74 0.19
CA GLY A 177 4.77 9.69 -0.11
C GLY A 177 4.39 10.63 1.04
N MET A 178 5.10 10.60 2.17
CA MET A 178 5.02 11.60 3.25
C MET A 178 6.24 12.53 3.24
N ASN A 179 6.10 13.74 3.79
CA ASN A 179 7.19 14.71 3.86
C ASN A 179 8.12 14.38 5.04
N GLN A 180 9.40 14.79 4.97
CA GLN A 180 10.34 14.58 6.08
C GLN A 180 9.95 15.28 7.40
N GLU A 181 9.06 16.26 7.32
CA GLU A 181 8.50 16.94 8.49
C GLU A 181 7.44 16.10 9.21
N ASP A 182 6.93 15.04 8.58
CA ASP A 182 6.01 14.08 9.19
C ASP A 182 6.75 13.18 10.19
N LEU A 183 6.06 12.83 11.28
CA LEU A 183 6.63 11.97 12.31
C LEU A 183 6.86 10.55 11.80
N ALA A 184 8.05 10.03 12.11
CA ALA A 184 8.38 8.63 11.89
C ALA A 184 7.40 7.71 12.63
N ARG A 185 7.02 6.61 11.98
CA ARG A 185 6.05 5.66 12.49
C ARG A 185 6.47 4.23 12.16
N PRO A 186 5.84 3.23 12.79
CA PRO A 186 6.00 1.85 12.38
C PRO A 186 5.56 1.64 10.92
N VAL A 187 6.47 1.12 10.10
CA VAL A 187 6.25 0.76 8.70
C VAL A 187 6.72 -0.67 8.50
N ILE A 188 5.89 -1.49 7.87
CA ILE A 188 6.33 -2.77 7.33
C ILE A 188 6.84 -2.52 5.91
N ILE A 189 8.09 -2.85 5.65
CA ILE A 189 8.64 -2.90 4.29
C ILE A 189 8.44 -4.32 3.76
N VAL A 190 7.87 -4.43 2.57
CA VAL A 190 7.83 -5.67 1.79
C VAL A 190 8.83 -5.51 0.64
N LYS A 191 9.85 -6.35 0.62
CA LYS A 191 10.97 -6.26 -0.34
C LYS A 191 11.18 -7.56 -1.08
N ASP A 192 11.73 -7.46 -2.29
CA ASP A 192 12.20 -8.62 -3.04
C ASP A 192 13.38 -9.28 -2.29
N PHE A 193 13.35 -10.60 -2.14
CA PHE A 193 14.37 -11.34 -1.39
C PHE A 193 15.72 -11.39 -2.12
N TYR A 194 15.73 -11.45 -3.45
CA TYR A 194 16.96 -11.60 -4.21
C TYR A 194 17.61 -10.24 -4.48
N GLU A 195 16.82 -9.26 -4.89
CA GLU A 195 17.28 -7.90 -5.20
C GLU A 195 17.43 -7.03 -3.94
N GLN A 196 16.79 -7.41 -2.83
CA GLN A 196 16.67 -6.59 -1.61
C GLN A 196 16.00 -5.22 -1.86
N LYS A 197 15.31 -5.05 -3.01
CA LYS A 197 14.60 -3.83 -3.38
C LYS A 197 13.25 -3.75 -2.64
N PRO A 198 12.97 -2.67 -1.87
CA PRO A 198 11.65 -2.42 -1.33
C PRO A 198 10.62 -2.28 -2.45
N LEU A 199 9.53 -3.04 -2.39
CA LEU A 199 8.45 -3.00 -3.38
C LEU A 199 7.19 -2.36 -2.82
N TYR A 200 6.89 -2.58 -1.53
CA TYR A 200 5.72 -2.02 -0.86
C TYR A 200 6.03 -1.59 0.57
N GLU A 201 5.25 -0.62 1.05
CA GLU A 201 5.19 -0.21 2.44
C GLU A 201 3.77 -0.36 2.97
N ALA A 202 3.63 -0.91 4.17
CA ALA A 202 2.37 -0.93 4.89
C ALA A 202 2.50 -0.15 6.20
N TYR A 203 1.61 0.82 6.42
CA TYR A 203 1.61 1.67 7.61
C TYR A 203 0.21 2.12 7.98
N SER A 204 0.06 2.58 9.22
CA SER A 204 -1.20 3.16 9.70
C SER A 204 -1.31 4.64 9.31
N PHE A 205 -2.45 5.01 8.73
CA PHE A 205 -2.85 6.37 8.42
C PHE A 205 -4.23 6.65 9.03
N GLY A 206 -4.26 7.41 10.12
CA GLY A 206 -5.46 7.56 10.95
C GLY A 206 -5.84 6.23 11.58
N GLU A 207 -7.09 5.78 11.33
CA GLU A 207 -7.61 4.49 11.80
C GLU A 207 -7.50 3.37 10.75
N GLN A 208 -6.93 3.67 9.58
CA GLN A 208 -6.82 2.73 8.47
C GLN A 208 -5.37 2.29 8.25
N VAL A 209 -5.20 1.04 7.83
CA VAL A 209 -3.91 0.53 7.34
C VAL A 209 -3.89 0.64 5.82
N VAL A 210 -2.86 1.29 5.28
CA VAL A 210 -2.64 1.43 3.84
C VAL A 210 -1.44 0.61 3.41
N VAL A 211 -1.47 0.10 2.18
CA VAL A 211 -0.33 -0.57 1.54
C VAL A 211 -0.03 0.13 0.23
N VAL A 212 1.15 0.73 0.14
CA VAL A 212 1.58 1.56 -1.00
C VAL A 212 2.81 0.96 -1.66
N PRO A 213 2.92 0.99 -3.01
CA PRO A 213 4.15 0.60 -3.68
C PRO A 213 5.28 1.63 -3.43
N VAL A 214 6.52 1.17 -3.30
CA VAL A 214 7.71 2.03 -3.10
C VAL A 214 8.25 2.60 -4.41
N ASP A 215 7.93 1.97 -5.54
CA ASP A 215 8.32 2.44 -6.90
C ASP A 215 7.72 3.81 -7.31
N ALA A 216 7.09 4.54 -6.38
CA ALA A 216 6.83 5.96 -6.55
C ALA A 216 8.13 6.78 -6.77
N GLU A 217 9.30 6.31 -6.35
CA GLU A 217 10.57 7.02 -6.60
C GLU A 217 11.09 6.86 -8.06
N GLU A 218 10.98 5.67 -8.66
CA GLU A 218 11.34 5.45 -10.08
C GLU A 218 10.34 6.11 -11.03
N ASP A 219 9.04 6.09 -10.68
CA ASP A 219 8.02 6.83 -11.42
C ASP A 219 8.14 8.35 -11.21
N GLU A 220 8.67 8.85 -10.09
CA GLU A 220 8.93 10.29 -9.90
C GLU A 220 10.13 10.78 -10.72
N GLU A 221 11.24 10.06 -10.77
CA GLU A 221 12.41 10.48 -11.58
C GLU A 221 12.10 10.39 -13.09
N ALA A 222 11.43 9.31 -13.52
CA ALA A 222 10.97 9.18 -14.90
C ALA A 222 9.84 10.17 -15.23
N ALA A 223 8.92 10.47 -14.30
CA ALA A 223 7.90 11.49 -14.49
C ALA A 223 8.48 12.92 -14.48
N ARG A 224 9.51 13.19 -13.65
CA ARG A 224 10.24 14.47 -13.66
C ARG A 224 10.99 14.63 -14.97
N PHE A 225 11.76 13.64 -15.40
CA PHE A 225 12.47 13.67 -16.67
C PHE A 225 11.52 13.80 -17.88
N ASN A 226 10.41 13.05 -17.88
CA ASN A 226 9.40 13.17 -18.94
C ASN A 226 8.67 14.51 -18.89
N SER A 227 8.31 15.02 -17.71
CA SER A 227 7.63 16.33 -17.58
C SER A 227 8.54 17.50 -17.95
N GLU A 228 9.84 17.43 -17.62
CA GLU A 228 10.84 18.41 -18.04
C GLU A 228 11.03 18.38 -19.56
N ARG A 229 11.17 17.20 -20.15
CA ARG A 229 11.29 17.06 -21.62
C ARG A 229 10.05 17.56 -22.36
N ILE A 230 8.85 17.31 -21.83
CA ILE A 230 7.58 17.83 -22.38
C ILE A 230 7.53 19.35 -22.20
N ARG A 231 7.92 19.87 -21.02
CA ARG A 231 7.98 21.30 -20.72
C ARG A 231 8.92 22.03 -21.67
N ASP A 232 10.11 21.51 -21.92
CA ASP A 232 11.12 22.11 -22.79
C ASP A 232 10.66 22.19 -24.26
N GLU A 233 10.04 21.12 -24.76
CA GLU A 233 9.49 21.08 -26.12
C GLU A 233 8.34 22.09 -26.28
N ILE A 234 7.42 22.16 -25.32
CA ILE A 234 6.28 23.09 -25.35
C ILE A 234 6.74 24.54 -25.16
N THR A 235 7.72 24.77 -24.29
CA THR A 235 8.37 26.08 -24.07
C THR A 235 9.07 26.55 -25.34
N SER A 236 9.84 25.67 -26.00
CA SER A 236 10.51 25.97 -27.27
C SER A 236 9.51 26.23 -28.40
N PHE A 237 8.38 25.52 -28.43
CA PHE A 237 7.36 25.68 -29.45
C PHE A 237 6.55 26.97 -29.29
N LEU A 238 6.11 27.29 -28.07
CA LEU A 238 5.29 28.46 -27.76
C LEU A 238 6.12 29.73 -27.53
N GLY A 239 7.42 29.61 -27.23
CA GLY A 239 8.30 30.73 -26.90
C GLY A 239 8.01 31.38 -25.55
N ILE A 240 7.43 30.64 -24.60
CA ILE A 240 6.98 31.14 -23.29
C ILE A 240 7.72 30.42 -22.16
N ARG A 241 7.94 31.11 -21.03
CA ARG A 241 8.65 30.54 -19.86
C ARG A 241 7.74 29.86 -18.84
N ASN A 242 6.45 30.19 -18.84
CA ASN A 242 5.49 29.72 -17.83
C ASN A 242 4.63 28.59 -18.40
N VAL A 243 5.20 27.39 -18.43
CA VAL A 243 4.48 26.15 -18.77
C VAL A 243 4.60 25.21 -17.60
N ASP A 244 3.46 24.88 -16.98
CA ASP A 244 3.41 23.86 -15.94
C ASP A 244 2.96 22.53 -16.57
N VAL A 245 3.69 21.46 -16.25
CA VAL A 245 3.48 20.12 -16.81
C VAL A 245 3.52 19.13 -15.68
N SER A 246 2.42 18.38 -15.54
CA SER A 246 2.28 17.32 -14.56
C SER A 246 1.90 16.01 -15.26
N MET A 247 2.63 14.93 -14.98
CA MET A 247 2.30 13.61 -15.53
C MET A 247 1.05 13.06 -14.83
N VAL A 248 0.10 12.54 -15.61
CA VAL A 248 -1.10 11.83 -15.13
C VAL A 248 -0.93 10.35 -15.52
N GLY A 249 0.05 9.69 -14.91
CA GLY A 249 0.48 8.32 -15.22
C GLY A 249 1.59 8.22 -16.29
N LYS A 250 1.89 7.01 -16.77
CA LYS A 250 3.10 6.71 -17.58
C LYS A 250 3.10 7.25 -19.01
N LYS A 251 1.93 7.55 -19.60
CA LYS A 251 1.78 7.95 -21.03
C LYS A 251 0.81 9.11 -21.25
N ARG A 252 0.48 9.86 -20.20
CA ARG A 252 -0.46 10.97 -20.27
C ARG A 252 0.06 12.12 -19.41
N ALA A 253 -0.01 13.35 -19.92
CA ALA A 253 0.46 14.53 -19.22
C ALA A 253 -0.56 15.66 -19.33
N LEU A 254 -0.74 16.39 -18.23
CA LEU A 254 -1.54 17.60 -18.15
C LEU A 254 -0.62 18.81 -18.30
N VAL A 255 -0.91 19.64 -19.29
CA VAL A 255 -0.16 20.85 -19.63
C VAL A 255 -1.03 22.06 -19.31
N LYS A 256 -0.52 22.93 -18.43
CA LYS A 256 -1.18 24.17 -18.04
C LYS A 256 -0.45 25.36 -18.68
N VAL A 257 -1.15 26.10 -19.53
CA VAL A 257 -0.64 27.28 -20.26
C VAL A 257 -1.65 28.42 -20.21
N SER A 258 -1.21 29.67 -20.34
CA SER A 258 -2.14 30.81 -20.37
C SER A 258 -3.21 30.65 -21.47
N GLU A 259 -4.44 31.13 -21.22
CA GLU A 259 -5.59 30.93 -22.11
C GLU A 259 -5.33 31.37 -23.55
N GLU A 260 -4.56 32.44 -23.73
CA GLU A 260 -4.11 32.97 -25.03
C GLU A 260 -3.24 32.00 -25.84
N ASN A 261 -2.59 31.04 -25.18
CA ASN A 261 -1.68 30.07 -25.80
C ASN A 261 -2.31 28.71 -26.07
N ILE A 262 -3.47 28.41 -25.49
CA ILE A 262 -4.21 27.14 -25.71
C ILE A 262 -4.52 26.92 -27.20
N PRO A 263 -5.06 27.91 -27.96
CA PRO A 263 -5.38 27.69 -29.38
C PRO A 263 -4.14 27.43 -30.24
N ARG A 264 -2.98 27.99 -29.86
CA ARG A 264 -1.70 27.80 -30.56
C ARG A 264 -1.12 26.41 -30.30
N LEU A 265 -1.26 25.90 -29.07
CA LEU A 265 -0.79 24.58 -28.68
C LEU A 265 -1.64 23.45 -29.28
N ILE A 266 -2.97 23.61 -29.30
CA ILE A 266 -3.88 22.63 -29.92
C ILE A 266 -3.75 22.67 -31.45
N GLY A 267 -3.67 23.86 -32.04
CA GLY A 267 -3.61 24.05 -33.49
C GLY A 267 -4.95 23.83 -34.19
N ARG A 268 -4.99 24.07 -35.51
CA ARG A 268 -6.23 23.91 -36.30
C ARG A 268 -6.65 22.44 -36.32
N LYS A 269 -7.84 22.13 -35.81
CA LYS A 269 -8.37 20.77 -35.66
C LYS A 269 -7.46 19.82 -34.85
N GLY A 270 -6.65 20.33 -33.93
CA GLY A 270 -5.75 19.48 -33.12
C GLY A 270 -4.48 19.00 -33.84
N SER A 271 -4.18 19.53 -35.03
CA SER A 271 -3.02 19.09 -35.83
C SER A 271 -1.69 19.23 -35.08
N THR A 272 -1.50 20.35 -34.40
CA THR A 272 -0.25 20.69 -33.70
C THR A 272 -0.03 19.83 -32.45
N ILE A 273 -1.07 19.65 -31.62
CA ILE A 273 -0.94 18.81 -30.42
C ILE A 273 -0.67 17.35 -30.81
N SER A 274 -1.32 16.84 -31.85
CA SER A 274 -1.08 15.46 -32.32
C SER A 274 0.32 15.22 -32.88
N GLU A 275 0.98 16.23 -33.44
CA GLU A 275 2.39 16.14 -33.86
C GLU A 275 3.34 16.07 -32.66
N ILE A 276 3.10 16.91 -31.65
CA ILE A 276 3.86 16.94 -30.39
C ILE A 276 3.68 15.62 -29.62
N GLU A 277 2.45 15.10 -29.54
CA GLU A 277 2.14 13.81 -28.91
C GLU A 277 2.86 12.64 -29.60
N LYS A 278 2.88 12.61 -30.94
CA LYS A 278 3.61 11.57 -31.70
C LYS A 278 5.12 11.64 -31.49
N LYS A 279 5.68 12.85 -31.40
CA LYS A 279 7.11 13.06 -31.18
C LYS A 279 7.53 12.62 -29.77
N LEU A 280 6.68 12.85 -28.78
CA LEU A 280 6.96 12.57 -27.36
C LEU A 280 6.44 11.20 -26.89
N ASN A 281 5.62 10.51 -27.70
CA ASN A 281 4.97 9.24 -27.37
C ASN A 281 4.13 9.31 -26.08
N VAL A 282 3.45 10.44 -25.86
CA VAL A 282 2.62 10.77 -24.68
C VAL A 282 1.36 11.50 -25.14
N HIS A 283 0.22 11.26 -24.49
CA HIS A 283 -1.04 11.98 -24.72
C HIS A 283 -1.09 13.26 -23.87
N LEU A 284 -1.44 14.41 -24.46
CA LEU A 284 -1.41 15.71 -23.81
C LEU A 284 -2.82 16.24 -23.60
N ASP A 285 -3.18 16.48 -22.34
CA ASP A 285 -4.35 17.27 -21.98
C ASP A 285 -3.91 18.72 -21.76
N VAL A 286 -4.65 19.67 -22.34
CA VAL A 286 -4.33 21.10 -22.21
C VAL A 286 -5.41 21.79 -21.40
N GLU A 287 -4.99 22.43 -20.31
CA GLU A 287 -5.85 23.25 -19.48
C GLU A 287 -5.31 24.69 -19.40
N PRO A 288 -6.19 25.68 -19.20
CA PRO A 288 -5.76 27.00 -18.76
C PRO A 288 -4.89 26.88 -17.50
N ALA A 289 -3.68 27.45 -17.54
CA ALA A 289 -3.00 27.87 -16.34
C ALA A 289 -3.90 28.91 -15.69
N SER A 290 -4.70 28.47 -14.71
CA SER A 290 -5.68 29.30 -14.04
C SER A 290 -5.02 30.59 -13.57
N SER A 291 -5.33 31.71 -14.25
CA SER A 291 -5.00 33.03 -13.76
C SER A 291 -5.95 33.36 -12.62
N SER A 292 -5.63 32.80 -11.46
CA SER A 292 -5.96 33.17 -10.08
C SER A 292 -6.10 31.89 -9.25
N ILE A 293 -5.09 31.61 -8.43
CA ILE A 293 -5.41 31.21 -7.06
C ILE A 293 -6.23 32.41 -6.55
N PRO A 294 -7.53 32.27 -6.19
CA PRO A 294 -8.21 33.36 -5.52
C PRO A 294 -7.34 33.73 -4.34
N ALA A 295 -6.88 34.98 -4.27
CA ALA A 295 -6.01 35.45 -3.21
C ALA A 295 -6.59 34.94 -1.89
N ARG A 296 -5.84 34.05 -1.23
CA ARG A 296 -6.20 33.58 0.10
C ARG A 296 -6.04 34.79 1.00
N ASN A 297 -7.17 35.36 1.39
CA ASN A 297 -7.16 36.54 2.23
C ASN A 297 -6.88 36.09 3.66
N LYS A 298 -6.04 36.85 4.38
CA LYS A 298 -5.81 36.59 5.80
C LYS A 298 -7.10 36.92 6.53
N ALA A 299 -7.61 35.96 7.30
CA ALA A 299 -8.77 36.20 8.14
C ALA A 299 -8.35 36.96 9.39
N GLU A 300 -9.10 38.01 9.76
CA GLU A 300 -8.97 38.59 11.10
C GLU A 300 -9.69 37.70 12.10
N ILE A 301 -9.07 37.46 13.25
CA ILE A 301 -9.56 36.50 14.24
C ILE A 301 -9.68 37.17 15.59
N GLU A 302 -10.85 37.02 16.22
CA GLU A 302 -11.09 37.46 17.59
C GLU A 302 -11.63 36.29 18.42
N ILE A 303 -11.08 36.09 19.62
CA ILE A 303 -11.51 35.02 20.52
C ILE A 303 -12.25 35.65 21.70
N LYS A 304 -13.55 35.35 21.83
CA LYS A 304 -14.42 35.84 22.91
C LYS A 304 -15.29 34.71 23.43
N ASN A 305 -15.44 34.59 24.75
CA ASN A 305 -16.33 33.62 25.40
C ASN A 305 -16.22 32.18 24.87
N GLN A 306 -15.00 31.67 24.67
CA GLN A 306 -14.73 30.34 24.10
C GLN A 306 -15.26 30.12 22.67
N VAL A 307 -15.50 31.20 21.92
CA VAL A 307 -15.87 31.19 20.50
C VAL A 307 -14.82 31.93 19.70
N ILE A 308 -14.38 31.33 18.60
CA ILE A 308 -13.49 31.91 17.62
C ILE A 308 -14.35 32.62 16.58
N HIS A 309 -14.20 33.94 16.48
CA HIS A 309 -14.84 34.79 15.49
C HIS A 309 -13.84 35.04 14.36
N ILE A 310 -14.18 34.57 13.17
CA ILE A 310 -13.36 34.70 11.97
C ILE A 310 -14.07 35.69 11.06
N PHE A 311 -13.46 36.86 10.85
CA PHE A 311 -13.97 37.91 9.99
C PHE A 311 -13.50 37.69 8.56
N VAL A 312 -14.44 37.75 7.63
CA VAL A 312 -14.25 37.57 6.19
C VAL A 312 -14.92 38.71 5.45
N ASP A 313 -14.29 39.24 4.41
CA ASP A 313 -14.67 40.49 3.75
C ASP A 313 -16.04 40.47 3.04
N SER A 314 -16.74 39.33 3.00
CA SER A 314 -18.00 39.17 2.26
C SER A 314 -19.09 38.48 3.09
N PRO A 315 -20.27 39.11 3.27
CA PRO A 315 -21.40 38.54 3.98
C PRO A 315 -22.18 37.50 3.15
N ASN A 316 -22.78 36.50 3.81
CA ASN A 316 -23.63 35.46 3.21
C ASN A 316 -22.99 34.62 2.08
N ARG A 317 -21.66 34.53 2.04
CA ARG A 317 -20.92 33.77 1.02
C ARG A 317 -20.42 32.44 1.58
N ASN A 318 -20.24 31.45 0.69
CA ASN A 318 -19.58 30.21 1.05
C ASN A 318 -18.07 30.45 1.12
N VAL A 319 -17.45 29.97 2.21
CA VAL A 319 -16.06 30.25 2.55
C VAL A 319 -15.36 28.96 2.91
N LYS A 320 -14.16 28.77 2.34
CA LYS A 320 -13.19 27.75 2.71
C LYS A 320 -12.14 28.37 3.60
N LEU A 321 -11.89 27.79 4.77
CA LEU A 321 -10.88 28.23 5.73
C LEU A 321 -9.67 27.33 5.65
N TYR A 322 -8.48 27.93 5.61
CA TYR A 322 -7.21 27.25 5.51
C TYR A 322 -6.26 27.66 6.64
N VAL A 323 -5.40 26.74 7.04
CA VAL A 323 -4.27 26.98 7.94
C VAL A 323 -3.06 26.34 7.29
N ASP A 324 -1.98 27.11 7.06
CA ASP A 324 -0.74 26.64 6.43
C ASP A 324 -0.97 25.86 5.12
N GLY A 325 -1.84 26.32 4.24
CA GLY A 325 -2.09 25.60 2.98
C GLY A 325 -3.29 24.66 3.01
N ILE A 326 -3.65 24.12 4.18
CA ILE A 326 -4.55 22.98 4.37
C ILE A 326 -5.97 23.45 4.67
N LEU A 327 -6.98 22.87 3.99
CA LEU A 327 -8.40 23.18 4.22
C LEU A 327 -8.85 22.60 5.58
N ILE A 328 -9.29 23.47 6.48
CA ILE A 328 -9.79 23.10 7.81
C ILE A 328 -11.31 23.00 7.85
N LEU A 329 -12.01 23.90 7.16
CA LEU A 329 -13.48 23.96 7.23
C LEU A 329 -14.08 24.64 6.00
N GLN A 330 -15.29 24.21 5.62
CA GLN A 330 -16.17 24.93 4.71
C GLN A 330 -17.38 25.45 5.49
N ALA A 331 -17.64 26.75 5.43
CA ALA A 331 -18.72 27.38 6.18
C ALA A 331 -19.33 28.54 5.40
N LYS A 332 -20.56 28.94 5.75
CA LYS A 332 -21.21 30.12 5.20
C LYS A 332 -21.03 31.30 6.15
N SER A 333 -20.56 32.44 5.64
CA SER A 333 -20.41 33.65 6.43
C SER A 333 -21.77 34.24 6.81
N SER A 334 -21.88 34.83 8.00
CA SER A 334 -23.11 35.50 8.44
C SER A 334 -23.38 36.79 7.65
N SER A 335 -24.53 37.45 7.91
CA SER A 335 -24.90 38.75 7.33
C SER A 335 -23.90 39.88 7.64
N LYS A 336 -23.00 39.68 8.61
CA LYS A 336 -21.91 40.61 8.96
C LYS A 336 -20.52 40.14 8.49
N GLY A 337 -20.44 39.09 7.66
CA GLY A 337 -19.16 38.55 7.22
C GLY A 337 -18.37 37.83 8.32
N VAL A 338 -19.06 37.19 9.28
CA VAL A 338 -18.39 36.50 10.41
C VAL A 338 -18.77 35.01 10.43
N ILE A 339 -17.76 34.16 10.62
CA ILE A 339 -17.90 32.73 10.91
C ILE A 339 -17.59 32.52 12.40
N ARG A 340 -18.46 31.81 13.12
CA ARG A 340 -18.32 31.56 14.56
C ARG A 340 -18.12 30.08 14.82
N ILE A 341 -17.01 29.73 15.46
CA ILE A 341 -16.67 28.34 15.78
C ILE A 341 -16.48 28.24 17.29
N LYS A 342 -17.20 27.33 17.95
CA LYS A 342 -17.01 27.10 19.39
C LYS A 342 -15.70 26.33 19.59
N MET A 343 -14.88 26.73 20.55
CA MET A 343 -13.60 26.05 20.83
C MET A 343 -13.76 24.60 21.31
N ILE A 344 -14.95 24.22 21.78
CA ILE A 344 -15.24 22.86 22.23
C ILE A 344 -15.35 21.86 21.09
N SER A 345 -15.69 22.29 19.86
CA SER A 345 -15.76 21.38 18.71
C SER A 345 -14.36 20.99 18.24
N ASP A 346 -14.20 19.82 17.66
CA ASP A 346 -12.91 19.29 17.19
C ASP A 346 -12.19 20.28 16.26
N THR A 347 -12.91 20.84 15.28
CA THR A 347 -12.42 21.90 14.39
C THR A 347 -12.04 23.19 15.13
N GLY A 348 -12.72 23.49 16.24
CA GLY A 348 -12.45 24.67 17.06
C GLY A 348 -11.18 24.52 17.90
N GLN A 349 -10.90 23.31 18.40
CA GLN A 349 -9.66 23.00 19.10
C GLN A 349 -8.46 23.06 18.17
N GLU A 350 -8.58 22.51 16.96
CA GLU A 350 -7.53 22.56 15.92
C GLU A 350 -7.22 24.00 15.51
N LEU A 351 -8.26 24.80 15.23
CA LEU A 351 -8.08 26.20 14.85
C LEU A 351 -7.45 27.01 16.00
N TYR A 352 -7.88 26.78 17.25
CA TYR A 352 -7.30 27.44 18.42
C TYR A 352 -5.82 27.11 18.62
N ARG A 353 -5.43 25.83 18.46
CA ARG A 353 -4.02 25.40 18.55
C ARG A 353 -3.19 26.05 17.46
N ALA A 354 -3.71 26.13 16.23
CA ALA A 354 -3.03 26.78 15.11
C ALA A 354 -2.80 28.28 15.38
N ILE A 355 -3.82 29.00 15.84
CA ILE A 355 -3.73 30.43 16.17
C ILE A 355 -2.74 30.67 17.32
N LYS A 356 -2.79 29.86 18.39
CA LYS A 356 -1.83 29.91 19.50
C LYS A 356 -0.40 29.62 19.07
N GLY A 357 -0.23 28.77 18.05
CA GLY A 357 1.06 28.46 17.43
C GLY A 357 1.58 29.54 16.46
N GLY A 358 0.90 30.68 16.33
CA GLY A 358 1.29 31.79 15.44
C GLY A 358 0.98 31.55 13.96
N LYS A 359 0.21 30.50 13.64
CA LYS A 359 -0.15 30.17 12.26
C LYS A 359 -1.22 31.13 11.75
N VAL A 360 -1.11 31.49 10.47
CA VAL A 360 -2.04 32.41 9.81
C VAL A 360 -3.25 31.63 9.30
N VAL A 361 -4.45 32.10 9.65
CA VAL A 361 -5.69 31.57 9.07
C VAL A 361 -6.00 32.34 7.80
N GLU A 362 -6.21 31.61 6.72
CA GLU A 362 -6.53 32.12 5.40
C GLU A 362 -7.94 31.71 5.01
N TYR A 363 -8.59 32.49 4.13
CA TYR A 363 -9.89 32.11 3.60
C TYR A 363 -10.01 32.33 2.11
N MET A 364 -10.89 31.55 1.49
CA MET A 364 -11.24 31.62 0.08
C MET A 364 -12.76 31.62 -0.06
N LEU A 365 -13.28 32.60 -0.79
CA LEU A 365 -14.69 32.61 -1.19
C LEU A 365 -14.89 31.63 -2.35
N PHE A 366 -16.00 30.91 -2.33
CA PHE A 366 -16.44 30.11 -3.47
C PHE A 366 -17.93 30.34 -3.71
N ASP A 367 -18.35 30.20 -4.96
CA ASP A 367 -19.75 30.28 -5.36
C ASP A 367 -20.50 28.99 -5.00
#